data_AF-A0A8T4T1H0-F1
#
_entry.id   AF-A0A8T4T1H0-F1
#
_cell.length_a   1.000
_cell.length_b   1.000
_cell.length_c   1.000
_cell.angle_alpha   90.00
_cell.angle_beta   90.00
_cell.angle_gamma   90.00
#
_symmetry.space_group_name_H-M   'P 1'
#
loop_
_entity.id
_entity.type
_entity.pdbx_description
1 polymer ?
#
loop_
_entity_poly.entity_id
_entity_poly.type
_entity_poly.pdbx_seq_one_letter_code
_entity_poly.pdbx_strand_id
1 'polypeptide(L)'
;MKGRKYNTSSPRQIIKKSAELARINKKVSCHTLRHSFATHLIEKGYSVSEVQALLGHKSPETTFVYIHAASPNMIKVKSPLDEL
;
A
#
# COMPACT_ATOMS: atom_id res chain seq x y z
N MET A 1 25.13 -14.49 20.31
CA MET A 1 24.83 -14.57 18.86
C MET A 1 24.89 -13.15 18.27
N LYS A 2 25.89 -12.82 17.45
CA LYS A 2 26.01 -11.49 16.83
C LYS A 2 24.99 -11.37 15.69
N GLY A 3 24.04 -10.45 15.82
CA GLY A 3 23.08 -10.10 14.76
C GLY A 3 23.82 -9.57 13.54
N ARG A 4 23.93 -10.37 12.48
CA ARG A 4 24.45 -9.88 11.20
C ARG A 4 23.44 -8.89 10.63
N LYS A 5 23.88 -7.66 10.35
CA LYS A 5 23.07 -6.71 9.58
C LYS A 5 22.75 -7.36 8.23
N TYR A 6 21.47 -7.50 7.92
CA TYR A 6 21.05 -7.97 6.61
C TYR A 6 21.68 -7.06 5.54
N ASN A 7 22.41 -7.67 4.59
CA ASN A 7 22.86 -6.95 3.40
C ASN A 7 21.61 -6.36 2.72
N THR A 8 21.65 -5.10 2.30
CA THR A 8 20.51 -4.39 1.69
C THR A 8 19.97 -5.08 0.42
N SER A 9 20.76 -5.98 -0.17
CA SER A 9 20.35 -6.91 -1.23
C SER A 9 19.35 -7.98 -0.77
N SER A 10 19.34 -8.34 0.51
CA SER A 10 18.58 -9.47 1.06
C SER A 10 17.05 -9.31 0.90
N PRO A 11 16.41 -8.20 1.27
CA PRO A 11 14.95 -8.06 1.12
C PRO A 11 14.50 -8.04 -0.34
N ARG A 12 15.26 -7.36 -1.21
CA ARG A 12 14.95 -7.30 -2.65
C ARG A 12 15.09 -8.67 -3.32
N GLN A 13 16.13 -9.42 -2.98
CA GLN A 13 16.33 -10.77 -3.49
C GLN A 13 15.25 -11.73 -3.00
N ILE A 14 14.85 -11.63 -1.73
CA ILE A 14 13.75 -12.43 -1.17
C ILE A 14 12.46 -12.12 -1.92
N ILE A 15 12.10 -10.84 -2.09
CA ILE A 15 10.87 -10.45 -2.79
C ILE A 15 10.88 -10.92 -4.25
N LYS A 16 12.00 -10.78 -4.95
CA LYS A 16 12.14 -11.27 -6.33
C LYS A 16 11.91 -12.77 -6.41
N LYS A 17 12.60 -13.55 -5.56
CA LYS A 17 12.46 -15.01 -5.51
C LYS A 17 11.03 -15.43 -5.16
N SER A 18 10.39 -14.76 -4.20
CA SER A 18 9.00 -15.02 -3.85
C SER A 18 8.03 -14.69 -4.99
N ALA A 19 8.27 -13.61 -5.74
CA ALA A 19 7.45 -13.25 -6.91
C ALA A 19 7.59 -14.28 -8.03
N GLU A 20 8.79 -14.79 -8.27
CA GLU A 20 9.06 -15.87 -9.23
C GLU A 20 8.32 -17.17 -8.83
N LEU A 21 8.40 -17.57 -7.56
CA LEU A 21 7.68 -18.74 -7.04
C LEU A 21 6.16 -18.57 -7.12
N ALA A 22 5.65 -17.36 -6.91
CA ALA A 22 4.23 -17.03 -7.05
C ALA A 22 3.78 -16.83 -8.51
N ARG A 23 4.67 -17.00 -9.49
CA ARG A 23 4.41 -16.79 -10.93
C ARG A 23 3.90 -15.38 -11.25
N ILE A 24 4.36 -14.37 -10.51
CA ILE A 24 4.03 -12.97 -10.75
C ILE A 24 5.01 -12.41 -11.78
N ASN A 25 4.53 -12.21 -13.02
CA ASN A 25 5.34 -11.66 -14.12
C ASN A 25 5.56 -10.14 -14.03
N LYS A 26 4.93 -9.46 -13.07
CA LYS A 26 5.08 -8.02 -12.85
C LYS A 26 6.30 -7.72 -11.99
N LYS A 27 6.91 -6.55 -12.16
CA LYS A 27 8.03 -6.10 -11.32
C LYS A 27 7.54 -5.81 -9.90
N VAL A 28 7.91 -6.66 -8.94
CA VAL A 28 7.58 -6.49 -7.51
C VAL A 28 8.80 -5.98 -6.74
N SER A 29 8.57 -4.99 -5.88
CA SER A 29 9.56 -4.43 -4.96
C SER A 29 8.96 -4.21 -3.57
N CYS A 30 9.77 -3.82 -2.59
CA CYS A 30 9.27 -3.43 -1.27
C CYS A 30 8.23 -2.30 -1.36
N HIS A 31 8.40 -1.36 -2.31
CA HIS A 31 7.44 -0.28 -2.52
C HIS A 31 6.12 -0.82 -3.09
N THR A 32 6.17 -1.78 -4.02
CA THR A 32 4.96 -2.44 -4.54
C THR A 32 4.14 -3.08 -3.42
N LEU A 33 4.81 -3.81 -2.50
CA LEU A 33 4.13 -4.43 -1.36
C LEU A 33 3.55 -3.39 -0.39
N ARG A 34 4.29 -2.31 -0.11
CA ARG A 34 3.78 -1.19 0.70
C ARG A 34 2.53 -0.57 0.06
N HIS A 35 2.55 -0.37 -1.25
CA HIS A 35 1.43 0.21 -1.97
C HIS A 35 0.20 -0.71 -1.96
N SER A 36 0.40 -2.02 -2.17
CA SER A 36 -0.69 -3.00 -2.07
C SER A 36 -1.30 -3.05 -0.68
N PHE A 37 -0.48 -2.97 0.38
CA PHE A 37 -0.97 -2.93 1.76
C PHE A 37 -1.81 -1.69 2.04
N ALA A 38 -1.33 -0.51 1.64
CA ALA A 38 -2.06 0.74 1.82
C ALA A 38 -3.39 0.77 1.05
N THR A 39 -3.37 0.31 -0.21
CA THR A 39 -4.58 0.21 -1.05
C THR A 39 -5.61 -0.71 -0.40
N HIS A 40 -5.18 -1.88 0.10
CA HIS A 40 -6.08 -2.82 0.78
C HIS A 40 -6.70 -2.28 2.06
N LEU A 41 -5.96 -1.44 2.81
CA LEU A 41 -6.52 -0.76 3.98
C LEU A 41 -7.56 0.27 3.56
N ILE A 42 -7.28 1.08 2.54
CA ILE A 42 -8.26 2.03 2.04
C ILE A 42 -9.49 1.29 1.54
N GLU A 43 -9.35 0.24 0.72
CA GLU A 43 -10.47 -0.59 0.24
C GLU A 43 -11.33 -1.19 1.37
N LYS A 44 -10.75 -1.43 2.55
CA LYS A 44 -11.47 -1.89 3.74
C LYS A 44 -12.20 -0.79 4.51
N GLY A 45 -12.12 0.46 4.07
CA GLY A 45 -12.80 1.60 4.68
C GLY A 45 -11.95 2.42 5.65
N TYR A 46 -10.64 2.14 5.78
CA TYR A 46 -9.76 2.97 6.60
C TYR A 46 -9.51 4.31 5.89
N SER A 47 -9.53 5.39 6.66
CA SER A 47 -9.23 6.71 6.14
C SER A 47 -7.76 6.84 5.75
N VAL A 48 -7.51 7.74 4.80
CA VAL A 48 -6.16 8.07 4.32
C VAL A 48 -5.26 8.53 5.45
N SER A 49 -5.81 9.27 6.43
CA SER A 49 -5.10 9.74 7.62
C SER A 49 -4.67 8.60 8.53
N GLU A 50 -5.52 7.58 8.74
CA GLU A 50 -5.18 6.38 9.51
C GLU A 50 -4.07 5.57 8.84
N VAL A 51 -4.18 5.37 7.52
CA VAL A 51 -3.16 4.65 6.75
C VAL A 51 -1.83 5.42 6.72
N GLN A 52 -1.88 6.74 6.61
CA GLN A 52 -0.68 7.58 6.66
C GLN A 52 0.04 7.50 8.01
N ALA A 53 -0.71 7.57 9.12
CA ALA A 53 -0.16 7.44 10.46
C ALA A 53 0.50 6.06 10.66
N LEU A 54 -0.14 4.99 10.19
CA LEU A 54 0.39 3.63 10.25
C LEU A 54 1.68 3.43 9.44
N LEU A 55 1.78 4.08 8.27
CA LEU A 55 2.96 3.96 7.40
C LEU A 55 4.10 4.90 7.79
N GLY A 56 3.86 5.85 8.70
CA GLY A 56 4.87 6.80 9.16
C GLY A 56 5.38 7.74 8.06
N HIS A 57 4.56 7.99 7.03
CA HIS A 57 4.94 8.85 5.92
C HIS A 57 5.02 10.31 6.37
N LYS A 58 6.17 10.95 6.15
CA LYS A 58 6.42 12.37 6.47
C LYS A 58 5.64 13.34 5.57
N SER A 59 5.20 12.88 4.39
CA SER A 59 4.44 13.68 3.44
C SER A 59 3.13 12.98 3.03
N PRO A 60 2.00 13.72 3.01
CA PRO A 60 0.71 13.23 2.54
C PRO A 60 0.65 13.00 1.03
N GLU A 61 1.56 13.59 0.22
CA GLU A 61 1.56 13.46 -1.24
C GLU A 61 1.71 12.01 -1.71
N THR A 62 2.48 11.20 -0.95
CA THR A 62 2.66 9.76 -1.23
C THR A 62 1.47 8.90 -0.80
N THR A 63 0.53 9.45 -0.03
CA THR A 63 -0.67 8.74 0.44
C THR A 63 -1.87 9.01 -0.47
N PHE A 64 -1.94 10.20 -1.09
CA PHE A 64 -3.01 10.54 -2.05
C PHE A 64 -3.04 9.63 -3.28
N VAL A 65 -1.89 9.07 -3.69
CA VAL A 65 -1.83 8.07 -4.77
C VAL A 65 -2.71 6.84 -4.48
N TYR A 66 -2.95 6.52 -3.21
CA TYR A 66 -3.80 5.39 -2.83
C TYR A 66 -5.28 5.65 -2.99
N ILE A 67 -5.72 6.91 -2.93
CA ILE A 67 -7.12 7.26 -3.15
C ILE A 67 -7.51 6.98 -4.60
N HIS A 68 -6.63 7.33 -5.55
CA HIS A 68 -6.86 7.06 -6.96
C HIS A 68 -6.69 5.57 -7.32
N ALA A 69 -5.94 4.82 -6.53
CA ALA A 69 -5.74 3.39 -6.72
C ALA A 69 -6.87 2.54 -6.11
N ALA A 70 -7.50 3.01 -5.04
CA ALA A 70 -8.67 2.37 -4.45
C ALA A 70 -9.90 2.56 -5.37
N SER A 71 -10.69 1.50 -5.53
CA SER A 71 -11.84 1.49 -6.45
C SER A 71 -12.81 2.66 -6.20
N PRO A 72 -13.39 3.26 -7.27
CA PRO A 72 -14.29 4.44 -7.18
C PRO A 72 -15.57 4.21 -6.36
N ASN A 73 -15.90 2.94 -6.05
CA ASN A 73 -17.05 2.57 -5.21
C ASN A 73 -16.90 2.93 -3.72
N MET A 74 -15.81 3.57 -3.32
CA MET A 74 -15.59 4.01 -1.93
C MET A 74 -16.15 5.39 -1.60
N ILE A 75 -16.59 6.16 -2.60
CA ILE A 75 -17.29 7.42 -2.34
C ILE A 75 -18.73 7.07 -1.92
N LYS A 76 -18.90 6.70 -0.65
CA LYS A 76 -20.20 6.63 0.04
C LYS A 76 -20.68 8.03 0.47
N VAL A 77 -20.28 9.07 -0.25
CA VAL A 77 -20.85 10.40 -0.05
C VAL A 77 -22.19 10.38 -0.78
N LYS A 78 -23.27 10.23 -0.02
CA LYS A 78 -24.59 10.60 -0.50
C LYS A 78 -24.61 12.12 -0.66
N SER A 79 -25.10 12.60 -1.80
CA SER A 79 -25.31 14.03 -1.92
C SER A 79 -26.35 14.46 -0.89
N PRO A 80 -26.16 15.59 -0.19
CA PRO A 80 -27.23 16.21 0.60
C PRO A 80 -28.49 16.50 -0.24
N LEU A 81 -28.33 16.57 -1.57
CA LEU A 81 -29.43 16.75 -2.52
C LEU A 81 -30.14 15.45 -2.90
N ASP A 82 -29.56 14.28 -2.62
CA ASP A 82 -30.21 12.97 -2.85
C ASP A 82 -31.21 12.64 -1.72
N GLU A 83 -31.29 13.45 -0.66
CA GLU A 83 -32.20 13.32 0.48
C GLU A 83 -33.33 14.37 0.50
N LEU A 84 -33.48 15.14 -0.59
CA LEU A 84 -34.56 16.12 -0.80
C LEU A 84 -35.77 15.51 -1.51
#